data_AF-A0A7S3GQQ9-F1
#
_entry.id   AF-A0A7S3GQQ9-F1
#
_cell.length_a   1.000
_cell.length_b   1.000
_cell.length_c   1.000
_cell.angle_alpha   90.00
_cell.angle_beta   90.00
_cell.angle_gamma   90.00
#
_symmetry.space_group_name_H-M   'P 1'
#
loop_
_entity.id
_entity.type
_entity.pdbx_description
1 polymer ?
#
loop_
_entity_poly.entity_id
_entity_poly.type
_entity_poly.pdbx_seq_one_letter_code
_entity_poly.pdbx_strand_id
1 'polypeptide(L)'
;VRKSTVQWITNCLPLERLTLKKDVRTFHTVRVSLLVPEVFKLIGLLSHLLYWLVLGVNRSENDQQLTEEALSAMFTAAHELWSVLEGQHRNSAVGVTLTLPALFLTLKRGVERCFEVQYPTFMADESLNQALIDRINTLMMRLFDPDCTYAHFGKFDGTGKAIGLYRQLDMQNAANGHTKASTWSNRSTPLVRAALGGCCEDTRTRVLLAH
;
A
#
# COMPACT_ATOMS: atom_id res chain seq x y z
N VAL A 1 -2.33 -10.58 15.55
CA VAL A 1 -2.07 -10.17 14.15
C VAL A 1 -1.62 -11.34 13.28
N ARG A 2 -0.45 -11.98 13.53
CA ARG A 2 0.10 -13.07 12.67
C ARG A 2 -0.92 -14.13 12.21
N LYS A 3 -1.67 -14.76 13.13
CA LYS A 3 -2.71 -15.76 12.78
C LYS A 3 -3.77 -15.21 11.81
N SER A 4 -4.22 -13.98 12.04
CA SER A 4 -5.20 -13.28 11.18
C SER A 4 -4.64 -13.00 9.79
N THR A 5 -3.37 -12.57 9.72
CA THR A 5 -2.68 -12.32 8.45
C THR A 5 -2.48 -13.61 7.65
N VAL A 6 -2.07 -14.70 8.31
CA VAL A 6 -1.97 -16.04 7.68
C VAL A 6 -3.32 -16.45 7.10
N GLN A 7 -4.40 -16.36 7.89
CA GLN A 7 -5.75 -16.69 7.42
C GLN A 7 -6.15 -15.84 6.21
N TRP A 8 -5.83 -14.54 6.23
CA TRP A 8 -6.12 -13.65 5.11
C TRP A 8 -5.32 -14.03 3.85
N ILE A 9 -4.02 -14.30 3.96
CA ILE A 9 -3.18 -14.72 2.82
C ILE A 9 -3.73 -16.02 2.21
N THR A 10 -4.07 -17.00 3.05
CA THR A 10 -4.51 -18.32 2.58
C THR A 10 -5.91 -18.27 1.96
N ASN A 11 -6.84 -17.53 2.57
CA ASN A 11 -8.27 -17.69 2.26
C ASN A 11 -8.93 -16.44 1.64
N CYS A 12 -8.36 -15.25 1.84
CA CYS A 12 -9.05 -13.99 1.53
C CYS A 12 -8.30 -13.10 0.54
N LEU A 13 -6.99 -13.30 0.36
CA LEU A 13 -6.16 -12.54 -0.58
C LEU A 13 -6.68 -12.75 -2.02
N PRO A 14 -7.18 -11.69 -2.69
CA PRO A 14 -7.87 -11.82 -3.97
C PRO A 14 -6.90 -11.83 -5.16
N LEU A 15 -6.03 -12.85 -5.23
CA LEU A 15 -5.02 -12.99 -6.30
C LEU A 15 -5.64 -13.04 -7.70
N GLU A 16 -6.85 -13.60 -7.80
CA GLU A 16 -7.65 -13.69 -9.03
C GLU A 16 -8.00 -12.31 -9.60
N ARG A 17 -7.88 -11.27 -8.77
CA ARG A 17 -8.16 -9.89 -9.15
C ARG A 17 -6.92 -9.11 -9.59
N LEU A 18 -5.73 -9.58 -9.19
CA LEU A 18 -4.44 -9.00 -9.60
C LEU A 18 -4.00 -9.46 -11.00
N THR A 19 -4.53 -10.57 -11.51
CA THR A 19 -4.16 -11.08 -12.84
C THR A 19 -5.33 -11.69 -13.59
N LEU A 20 -5.26 -11.66 -14.92
CA LEU A 20 -6.20 -12.36 -15.80
C LEU A 20 -5.91 -13.86 -15.87
N LYS A 21 -4.66 -14.26 -15.63
CA LYS A 21 -4.21 -15.66 -15.67
C LYS A 21 -4.55 -16.35 -14.35
N LYS A 22 -5.58 -17.19 -14.36
CA LYS A 22 -6.05 -17.95 -13.19
C LYS A 22 -5.31 -19.28 -13.06
N ASP A 23 -4.01 -19.23 -12.84
CA ASP A 23 -3.21 -20.43 -12.57
C ASP A 23 -3.14 -20.72 -11.06
N VAL A 24 -3.73 -21.85 -10.66
CA VAL A 24 -3.80 -22.29 -9.27
C VAL A 24 -2.41 -22.54 -8.69
N ARG A 25 -1.47 -23.05 -9.49
CA ARG A 25 -0.10 -23.32 -9.03
C ARG A 25 0.62 -22.02 -8.72
N THR A 26 0.57 -21.05 -9.63
CA THR A 26 1.09 -19.69 -9.43
C THR A 26 0.49 -19.05 -8.17
N PHE A 27 -0.82 -19.13 -7.97
CA PHE A 27 -1.46 -18.57 -6.77
C PHE A 27 -0.99 -19.23 -5.48
N HIS A 28 -0.82 -20.56 -5.49
CA HIS A 28 -0.24 -21.26 -4.34
C HIS A 28 1.19 -20.79 -4.05
N THR A 29 2.04 -20.69 -5.07
CA THR A 29 3.41 -20.19 -4.94
C THR A 29 3.46 -18.77 -4.36
N VAL A 30 2.60 -17.86 -4.85
CA VAL A 30 2.50 -16.50 -4.32
C VAL A 30 2.06 -16.51 -2.86
N ARG A 31 1.04 -17.31 -2.49
CA ARG A 31 0.61 -17.41 -1.07
C ARG A 31 1.74 -17.91 -0.17
N VAL A 32 2.49 -18.91 -0.60
CA VAL A 32 3.64 -19.45 0.15
C VAL A 32 4.74 -18.38 0.32
N SER A 33 5.06 -17.62 -0.73
CA SER A 33 6.08 -16.56 -0.65
C SER A 33 5.70 -15.43 0.30
N LEU A 34 4.40 -15.19 0.52
CA LEU A 34 3.90 -14.17 1.45
C LEU A 34 3.91 -14.61 2.92
N LEU A 35 4.13 -15.90 3.20
CA LEU A 35 4.15 -16.46 4.56
C LEU A 35 5.55 -16.49 5.18
N VAL A 36 6.54 -15.87 4.55
CA VAL A 36 7.90 -15.79 5.09
C VAL A 36 7.97 -14.87 6.32
N PRO A 37 8.83 -15.16 7.32
CA PRO A 37 8.94 -14.38 8.55
C PRO A 37 9.17 -12.87 8.34
N GLU A 38 9.90 -12.52 7.30
CA GLU A 38 10.29 -11.15 6.92
C GLU A 38 9.06 -10.28 6.65
N VAL A 39 8.00 -10.85 6.05
CA VAL A 39 6.73 -10.14 5.81
C VAL A 39 6.08 -9.73 7.13
N PHE A 40 6.06 -10.63 8.12
CA PHE A 40 5.47 -10.33 9.43
C PHE A 40 6.31 -9.33 10.23
N LYS A 41 7.65 -9.42 10.15
CA LYS A 41 8.56 -8.44 10.74
C LYS A 41 8.31 -7.06 10.16
N LEU A 42 8.20 -6.97 8.84
CA LEU A 42 7.95 -5.71 8.14
C LEU A 42 6.57 -5.13 8.49
N ILE A 43 5.52 -5.95 8.60
CA ILE A 43 4.20 -5.52 9.09
C ILE A 43 4.31 -4.88 10.48
N GLY A 44 5.00 -5.53 11.42
CA GLY A 44 5.19 -5.01 12.78
C GLY A 44 5.93 -3.68 12.78
N LEU A 45 7.04 -3.61 12.04
CA LEU A 45 7.87 -2.42 11.96
C LEU A 45 7.12 -1.23 11.34
N LEU A 46 6.40 -1.46 10.24
CA LEU A 46 5.58 -0.44 9.59
C LEU A 46 4.41 0.03 10.47
N SER A 47 3.82 -0.87 11.24
CA SER A 47 2.75 -0.51 12.18
C SER A 47 3.28 0.40 13.29
N HIS A 48 4.46 0.10 13.83
CA HIS A 48 5.10 0.95 14.83
C HIS A 48 5.57 2.29 14.24
N LEU A 49 6.15 2.29 13.05
CA LEU A 49 6.55 3.52 12.37
C LEU A 49 5.35 4.42 12.13
N LEU A 50 4.25 3.86 11.61
CA LEU A 50 3.02 4.60 11.37
C LEU A 50 2.40 5.13 12.66
N TYR A 51 2.43 4.35 13.74
CA TYR A 51 1.95 4.80 15.05
C TYR A 51 2.68 6.09 15.47
N TRP A 52 4.01 6.10 15.42
CA TRP A 52 4.78 7.28 15.82
C TRP A 52 4.56 8.48 14.91
N LEU A 53 4.39 8.25 13.60
CA LEU A 53 4.12 9.31 12.63
C LEU A 53 2.72 9.92 12.73
N VAL A 54 1.72 9.18 13.20
CA VAL A 54 0.31 9.61 13.18
C VAL A 54 -0.25 9.88 14.57
N LEU A 55 0.02 8.99 15.53
CA LEU A 55 -0.55 9.02 16.87
C LEU A 55 0.48 9.43 17.94
N GLY A 56 1.77 9.38 17.63
CA GLY A 56 2.84 9.74 18.56
C GLY A 56 2.75 11.17 19.10
N VAL A 57 2.18 12.08 18.30
CA VAL A 57 1.95 13.49 18.67
C VAL A 57 0.95 13.68 19.81
N ASN A 58 0.09 12.69 20.07
CA ASN A 58 -0.95 12.77 21.10
C ASN A 58 -0.49 12.22 22.46
N ARG A 59 0.78 11.85 22.61
CA ARG A 59 1.32 11.36 23.88
C ARG A 59 1.52 12.51 24.86
N SER A 60 1.41 12.21 26.15
CA SER A 60 1.66 13.21 27.20
C SER A 60 3.12 13.66 27.16
N GLU A 61 3.40 14.91 27.56
CA GLU A 61 4.78 15.42 27.68
C GLU A 61 5.64 14.62 28.67
N ASN A 62 4.98 13.88 29.58
CA ASN A 62 5.63 13.01 30.56
C ASN A 62 5.97 11.62 29.99
N ASP A 63 5.46 11.27 28.81
CA ASP A 63 5.79 10.01 28.14
C ASP A 63 7.11 10.16 27.39
N GLN A 64 7.94 9.11 27.42
CA GLN A 64 9.16 9.07 26.63
C GLN A 64 8.82 9.17 25.13
N GLN A 65 9.24 10.27 24.50
CA GLN A 65 9.12 10.45 23.06
C GLN A 65 10.14 9.60 22.32
N LEU A 66 9.79 9.19 21.11
CA LEU A 66 10.73 8.53 20.22
C LEU A 66 11.74 9.56 19.71
N THR A 67 13.04 9.27 19.84
CA THR A 67 14.08 10.17 19.32
C THR A 67 14.11 10.12 17.79
N GLU A 68 14.64 11.18 17.16
CA GLU A 68 14.78 11.24 15.71
C GLU A 68 15.70 10.13 15.17
N GLU A 69 16.73 9.75 15.94
CA GLU A 69 17.63 8.64 15.59
C GLU A 69 16.89 7.31 15.60
N ALA A 70 16.03 7.07 16.59
CA ALA A 70 15.23 5.85 16.66
C ALA A 70 14.20 5.79 15.52
N LEU A 71 13.57 6.91 15.18
CA LEU A 71 12.67 6.99 14.03
C LEU A 71 13.41 6.69 12.70
N SER A 72 14.60 7.27 12.53
CA SER A 72 15.45 7.05 11.36
C SER A 72 15.91 5.59 11.27
N ALA A 73 16.29 4.98 12.39
CA ALA A 73 16.65 3.56 12.44
C ALA A 73 15.48 2.66 12.05
N MET A 74 14.26 2.96 12.49
CA MET A 74 13.06 2.22 12.08
C MET A 74 12.77 2.35 10.58
N PHE A 75 12.93 3.55 10.03
CA PHE A 75 12.79 3.79 8.60
C PHE A 75 13.79 2.95 7.80
N THR A 76 15.07 3.01 8.15
CA THR A 76 16.13 2.24 7.49
C THR A 76 15.86 0.75 7.56
N ALA A 77 15.52 0.22 8.74
CA ALA A 77 15.21 -1.20 8.91
C ALA A 77 13.99 -1.65 8.07
N ALA A 78 12.98 -0.79 7.90
CA ALA A 78 11.82 -1.09 7.06
C ALA A 78 12.20 -1.13 5.58
N HIS A 79 13.02 -0.17 5.15
CA HIS A 79 13.51 -0.10 3.78
C HIS A 79 14.44 -1.27 3.43
N GLU A 80 15.32 -1.68 4.34
CA GLU A 80 16.20 -2.84 4.15
C GLU A 80 15.41 -4.14 4.03
N LEU A 81 14.44 -4.38 4.93
CA LEU A 81 13.55 -5.55 4.84
C LEU A 81 12.74 -5.57 3.55
N TRP A 82 12.21 -4.42 3.13
CA TRP A 82 11.53 -4.30 1.85
C TRP A 82 12.47 -4.63 0.68
N SER A 83 13.67 -4.05 0.64
CA SER A 83 14.65 -4.29 -0.42
C SER A 83 15.01 -5.77 -0.58
N VAL A 84 15.11 -6.51 0.53
CA VAL A 84 15.32 -7.97 0.52
C VAL A 84 14.14 -8.70 -0.11
N LEU A 85 12.91 -8.40 0.34
CA LEU A 85 11.69 -9.01 -0.19
C LEU A 85 11.45 -8.66 -1.67
N GLU A 86 11.70 -7.41 -2.04
CA GLU A 86 11.60 -6.94 -3.41
C GLU A 86 12.63 -7.64 -4.31
N GLY A 87 13.88 -7.74 -3.85
CA GLY A 87 14.97 -8.39 -4.57
C GLY A 87 14.67 -9.84 -4.95
N GLN A 88 13.89 -10.56 -4.14
CA GLN A 88 13.48 -11.95 -4.40
C GLN A 88 12.51 -12.09 -5.59
N HIS A 89 11.82 -11.01 -5.98
CA HIS A 89 10.72 -11.07 -6.93
C HIS A 89 10.89 -10.16 -8.15
N ARG A 90 11.61 -9.03 -8.01
CA ARG A 90 11.73 -7.98 -9.04
C ARG A 90 12.30 -8.44 -10.39
N ASN A 91 13.09 -9.52 -10.40
CA ASN A 91 13.72 -10.05 -11.61
C ASN A 91 12.82 -11.02 -12.39
N SER A 92 11.58 -11.26 -11.95
CA SER A 92 10.65 -12.18 -12.62
C SER A 92 9.37 -11.47 -13.02
N ALA A 93 8.83 -11.80 -14.20
CA ALA A 93 7.58 -11.22 -14.69
C ALA A 93 6.41 -11.49 -13.72
N VAL A 94 6.31 -12.72 -13.19
CA VAL A 94 5.29 -13.06 -12.17
C VAL A 94 5.53 -12.30 -10.87
N GLY A 95 6.79 -12.15 -10.47
CA GLY A 95 7.15 -11.40 -9.27
C GLY A 95 6.69 -9.95 -9.34
N VAL A 96 7.02 -9.25 -10.42
CA VAL A 96 6.64 -7.83 -10.61
C VAL A 96 5.14 -7.65 -10.82
N THR A 97 4.50 -8.51 -11.63
CA THR A 97 3.10 -8.31 -12.02
C THR A 97 2.08 -8.88 -11.02
N LEU A 98 2.51 -9.76 -10.11
CA LEU A 98 1.61 -10.45 -9.19
C LEU A 98 2.15 -10.52 -7.77
N THR A 99 3.37 -11.02 -7.56
CA THR A 99 3.87 -11.28 -6.20
C THR A 99 4.11 -9.99 -5.41
N LEU A 100 4.76 -8.98 -5.99
CA LEU A 100 5.02 -7.69 -5.35
C LEU A 100 3.73 -6.91 -5.07
N PRO A 101 2.77 -6.81 -6.01
CA PRO A 101 1.42 -6.35 -5.73
C PRO A 101 0.74 -7.05 -4.55
N ALA A 102 0.77 -8.39 -4.53
CA ALA A 102 0.17 -9.17 -3.47
C ALA A 102 0.88 -8.95 -2.13
N LEU A 103 2.20 -8.80 -2.14
CA LEU A 103 3.00 -8.44 -0.97
C LEU A 103 2.59 -7.07 -0.44
N PHE A 104 2.48 -6.07 -1.31
CA PHE A 104 2.07 -4.72 -0.95
C PHE A 104 0.69 -4.70 -0.27
N LEU A 105 -0.29 -5.41 -0.83
CA LEU A 105 -1.62 -5.57 -0.22
C LEU A 105 -1.55 -6.30 1.13
N THR A 106 -0.70 -7.33 1.23
CA THR A 106 -0.47 -8.06 2.48
C THR A 106 0.07 -7.15 3.57
N LEU A 107 1.05 -6.30 3.24
CA LEU A 107 1.63 -5.34 4.17
C LEU A 107 0.58 -4.32 4.63
N LYS A 108 -0.18 -3.73 3.70
CA LYS A 108 -1.26 -2.77 4.02
C LYS A 108 -2.30 -3.38 4.95
N ARG A 109 -2.84 -4.55 4.59
CA ARG A 109 -3.85 -5.23 5.40
C ARG A 109 -3.28 -5.67 6.75
N GLY A 110 -2.03 -6.10 6.79
CA GLY A 110 -1.33 -6.46 8.02
C GLY A 110 -1.21 -5.28 8.98
N VAL A 111 -0.79 -4.11 8.46
CA VAL A 111 -0.70 -2.87 9.25
C VAL A 111 -2.07 -2.43 9.74
N GLU A 112 -3.06 -2.35 8.85
CA GLU A 112 -4.45 -2.03 9.23
C GLU A 112 -4.95 -2.96 10.35
N ARG A 113 -4.69 -4.27 10.23
CA ARG A 113 -5.08 -5.26 11.25
C ARG A 113 -4.38 -5.04 12.60
N CYS A 114 -3.15 -4.52 12.62
CA CYS A 114 -2.51 -4.12 13.88
C CYS A 114 -3.33 -3.02 14.56
N PHE A 115 -3.77 -2.01 13.81
CA PHE A 115 -4.57 -0.91 14.37
C PHE A 115 -5.98 -1.36 14.76
N GLU A 116 -6.64 -2.23 13.99
CA GLU A 116 -7.94 -2.82 14.39
C GLU A 116 -7.90 -3.54 15.74
N VAL A 117 -6.80 -4.26 16.02
CA VAL A 117 -6.66 -5.02 17.26
C VAL A 117 -6.29 -4.10 18.43
N GLN A 118 -5.39 -3.13 18.21
CA GLN A 118 -4.88 -2.29 19.30
C GLN A 118 -5.75 -1.06 19.60
N TYR A 119 -6.47 -0.54 18.61
CA TYR A 119 -7.25 0.70 18.70
C TYR A 119 -8.68 0.50 18.16
N PRO A 120 -9.47 -0.41 18.74
CA PRO A 120 -10.80 -0.74 18.21
C PRO A 120 -11.74 0.47 18.21
N THR A 121 -11.69 1.34 19.22
CA THR A 121 -12.51 2.56 19.28
C THR A 121 -12.14 3.56 18.19
N PHE A 122 -10.85 3.73 17.92
CA PHE A 122 -10.37 4.59 16.82
C PHE A 122 -10.83 4.04 15.46
N MET A 123 -10.78 2.72 15.29
CA MET A 123 -11.15 2.05 14.05
C MET A 123 -12.67 1.93 13.84
N ALA A 124 -13.48 2.15 14.89
CA ALA A 124 -14.93 2.20 14.80
C ALA A 124 -15.45 3.51 14.18
N ASP A 125 -14.66 4.59 14.23
CA ASP A 125 -14.97 5.83 13.53
C ASP A 125 -14.55 5.72 12.06
N GLU A 126 -15.52 5.82 11.15
CA GLU A 126 -15.29 5.66 9.70
C GLU A 126 -14.34 6.72 9.14
N SER A 127 -14.39 7.94 9.64
CA SER A 127 -13.55 9.05 9.19
C SER A 127 -12.09 8.86 9.61
N LEU A 128 -11.88 8.42 10.86
CA LEU A 128 -10.55 8.13 11.40
C LEU A 128 -9.94 6.88 10.76
N ASN A 129 -10.76 5.85 10.53
CA ASN A 129 -10.35 4.65 9.82
C ASN A 129 -9.90 5.00 8.39
N GLN A 130 -10.71 5.76 7.64
CA GLN A 130 -10.34 6.21 6.31
C GLN A 130 -9.06 7.05 6.30
N ALA A 131 -8.91 7.96 7.28
CA ALA A 131 -7.69 8.75 7.43
C ALA A 131 -6.46 7.86 7.70
N LEU A 132 -6.59 6.81 8.52
CA LEU A 132 -5.52 5.84 8.74
C LEU A 132 -5.17 5.10 7.46
N ILE A 133 -6.16 4.62 6.69
CA ILE A 133 -5.94 3.96 5.40
C ILE A 133 -5.18 4.88 4.45
N ASP A 134 -5.53 6.16 4.38
CA ASP A 134 -4.83 7.14 3.56
C ASP A 134 -3.38 7.36 4.03
N ARG A 135 -3.13 7.34 5.34
CA ARG A 135 -1.77 7.41 5.92
C ARG A 135 -0.96 6.14 5.64
N ILE A 136 -1.56 4.95 5.73
CA ILE A 136 -0.93 3.67 5.33
C ILE A 136 -0.51 3.76 3.86
N ASN A 137 -1.42 4.18 2.98
CA ASN A 137 -1.14 4.31 1.56
C ASN A 137 0.00 5.30 1.31
N THR A 138 -0.05 6.46 1.93
CA THR A 138 0.98 7.51 1.80
C THR A 138 2.35 7.00 2.28
N LEU A 139 2.40 6.34 3.44
CA LEU A 139 3.63 5.78 3.99
C LEU A 139 4.23 4.73 3.04
N MET A 140 3.42 3.78 2.58
CA MET A 140 3.86 2.70 1.70
C MET A 140 4.34 3.23 0.35
N MET A 141 3.63 4.20 -0.25
CA MET A 141 4.06 4.83 -1.51
C MET A 141 5.39 5.56 -1.34
N ARG A 142 5.57 6.33 -0.26
CA ARG A 142 6.82 7.06 -0.01
C ARG A 142 8.01 6.16 0.27
N LEU A 143 7.78 5.06 1.00
CA LEU A 143 8.85 4.15 1.42
C LEU A 143 9.30 3.20 0.33
N PHE A 144 8.34 2.60 -0.38
CA PHE A 144 8.58 1.41 -1.17
C PHE A 144 8.26 1.60 -2.65
N ASP A 145 7.64 2.72 -2.98
CA ASP A 145 7.20 2.97 -4.33
C ASP A 145 7.27 4.45 -4.73
N PRO A 146 8.43 5.10 -4.58
CA PRO A 146 8.60 6.51 -4.92
C PRO A 146 8.26 6.80 -6.38
N ASP A 147 8.49 5.82 -7.25
CA ASP A 147 8.22 5.89 -8.69
C ASP A 147 6.79 5.49 -9.08
N CYS A 148 5.92 5.19 -8.09
CA CYS A 148 4.53 4.79 -8.30
C CYS A 148 4.35 3.51 -9.17
N THR A 149 5.32 2.61 -9.17
CA THR A 149 5.32 1.29 -9.84
C THR A 149 4.27 0.34 -9.25
N TYR A 150 4.06 0.39 -7.94
CA TYR A 150 3.14 -0.44 -7.16
C TYR A 150 1.91 0.35 -6.64
N ALA A 151 1.90 1.68 -6.75
CA ALA A 151 0.96 2.64 -6.14
C ALA A 151 -0.44 2.60 -6.76
N HIS A 152 -0.63 1.79 -7.79
CA HIS A 152 -1.93 1.52 -8.40
C HIS A 152 -2.94 0.91 -7.42
N PHE A 153 -2.50 0.49 -6.21
CA PHE A 153 -3.33 0.00 -5.11
C PHE A 153 -3.79 1.09 -4.12
N GLY A 154 -3.91 2.33 -4.58
CA GLY A 154 -4.27 3.49 -3.76
C GLY A 154 -5.77 3.80 -3.81
N LYS A 155 -6.44 3.68 -2.65
CA LYS A 155 -7.78 4.21 -2.32
C LYS A 155 -9.01 3.29 -2.51
N PHE A 156 -8.86 2.06 -2.99
CA PHE A 156 -10.03 1.19 -3.26
C PHE A 156 -9.96 -0.25 -2.68
N ASP A 157 -8.81 -0.71 -2.16
CA ASP A 157 -8.48 -2.16 -2.15
C ASP A 157 -8.98 -3.05 -1.00
N GLY A 158 -10.10 -2.72 -0.36
CA GLY A 158 -10.78 -3.67 0.53
C GLY A 158 -11.84 -4.53 -0.16
N THR A 159 -12.46 -4.03 -1.24
CA THR A 159 -13.75 -4.57 -1.70
C THR A 159 -13.71 -5.29 -3.03
N GLY A 160 -14.65 -6.24 -3.19
CA GLY A 160 -15.23 -6.72 -4.45
C GLY A 160 -15.02 -5.85 -5.68
N LYS A 161 -15.59 -4.67 -5.55
CA LYS A 161 -16.02 -3.79 -6.62
C LYS A 161 -14.89 -2.89 -7.09
N ALA A 162 -14.07 -2.43 -6.15
CA ALA A 162 -12.87 -1.67 -6.36
C ALA A 162 -11.93 -2.25 -7.43
N ILE A 163 -11.53 -3.50 -7.24
CA ILE A 163 -10.59 -4.14 -8.16
C ILE A 163 -11.28 -4.47 -9.51
N GLY A 164 -12.62 -4.61 -9.50
CA GLY A 164 -13.43 -4.73 -10.72
C GLY A 164 -13.48 -3.43 -11.54
N LEU A 165 -13.65 -2.29 -10.89
CA LEU A 165 -13.66 -0.97 -11.53
C LEU A 165 -12.29 -0.62 -12.12
N TYR A 166 -11.21 -0.96 -11.42
CA TYR A 166 -9.85 -0.83 -11.96
C TYR A 166 -9.68 -1.59 -13.28
N ARG A 167 -10.16 -2.83 -13.35
CA ARG A 167 -10.13 -3.64 -14.58
C ARG A 167 -10.93 -3.02 -15.71
N GLN A 168 -12.09 -2.44 -15.40
CA GLN A 168 -12.89 -1.73 -16.40
C GLN A 168 -12.14 -0.52 -16.96
N LEU A 169 -11.46 0.22 -16.10
CA LEU A 169 -10.69 1.41 -16.49
C LEU A 169 -9.45 1.04 -17.33
N ASP A 170 -8.75 -0.03 -16.98
CA ASP A 170 -7.62 -0.56 -17.77
C ASP A 170 -8.07 -1.05 -19.16
N MET A 171 -9.21 -1.74 -19.24
CA MET A 171 -9.78 -2.17 -20.52
C MET A 171 -10.22 -0.98 -21.38
N GLN A 172 -10.79 0.06 -20.77
CA GLN A 172 -11.18 1.29 -21.48
C GLN A 172 -9.96 2.05 -22.00
N ASN A 173 -8.90 2.17 -21.21
CA ASN A 173 -7.66 2.83 -21.65
C ASN A 173 -6.98 2.07 -22.78
N ALA A 174 -6.96 0.73 -22.73
CA ALA A 174 -6.45 -0.10 -23.80
C ALA A 174 -7.30 0.02 -25.08
N ALA A 175 -8.63 0.08 -24.95
CA ALA A 175 -9.55 0.28 -26.08
C ALA A 175 -9.38 1.66 -26.76
N ASN A 176 -8.96 2.67 -25.99
CA ASN A 176 -8.71 4.02 -26.50
C ASN A 176 -7.30 4.22 -27.08
N GLY A 177 -6.52 3.13 -27.26
CA GLY A 177 -5.18 3.21 -27.85
C GLY A 177 -4.12 3.85 -26.96
N HIS A 178 -4.42 4.11 -25.69
CA HIS A 178 -3.45 4.57 -24.71
C HIS A 178 -2.64 3.38 -24.21
N THR A 179 -1.44 3.20 -24.77
CA THR A 179 -0.47 2.24 -24.25
C THR A 179 0.17 2.80 -22.97
N LYS A 180 0.56 1.91 -22.05
CA LYS A 180 1.14 2.22 -20.73
C LYS A 180 2.28 3.25 -20.76
N ALA A 181 2.95 3.43 -21.90
CA ALA A 181 4.02 4.39 -22.10
C ALA A 181 3.55 5.86 -22.18
N SER A 182 2.34 6.16 -22.69
CA SER A 182 1.87 7.56 -22.81
C SER A 182 1.36 8.13 -21.49
N THR A 183 1.11 7.28 -20.49
CA THR A 183 0.70 7.69 -19.14
C THR A 183 1.89 8.03 -18.24
N TRP A 184 3.12 7.70 -18.64
CA TRP A 184 4.35 7.94 -17.88
C TRP A 184 4.89 9.36 -18.04
N SER A 185 4.62 10.05 -19.15
CA SER A 185 5.16 11.40 -19.42
C SER A 185 4.42 12.53 -18.70
N ASN A 186 3.26 12.28 -18.10
CA ASN A 186 2.41 13.31 -17.49
C ASN A 186 2.15 13.12 -15.97
N ARG A 187 2.98 12.33 -15.26
CA ARG A 187 2.78 12.03 -13.83
C ARG A 187 3.82 12.62 -12.89
N SER A 188 4.37 13.78 -13.23
CA SER A 188 4.78 14.73 -12.19
C SER A 188 3.51 15.23 -11.49
N THR A 189 3.03 14.49 -10.49
CA THR A 189 1.86 14.92 -9.73
C THR A 189 2.17 16.25 -9.03
N PRO A 190 1.20 17.17 -8.91
CA PRO A 190 1.39 18.51 -8.32
C PRO A 190 2.08 18.53 -6.94
N LEU A 191 2.06 17.41 -6.20
CA LEU A 191 2.73 17.26 -4.92
C LEU A 191 4.26 17.21 -5.00
N VAL A 192 4.83 16.69 -6.10
CA VAL A 192 6.28 16.73 -6.37
C VAL A 192 6.74 18.18 -6.65
N ARG A 193 5.83 19.00 -7.19
CA ARG A 193 6.05 20.43 -7.47
C ARG A 193 5.91 21.30 -6.21
N ALA A 194 5.02 20.91 -5.28
CA ALA A 194 4.83 21.58 -3.99
C ALA A 194 6.02 21.41 -3.03
N ALA A 195 6.70 20.25 -3.07
CA ALA A 195 7.90 20.01 -2.26
C ALA A 195 9.16 20.77 -2.75
N LEU A 196 9.13 21.33 -3.97
CA LEU A 196 10.23 22.08 -4.60
C LEU A 196 9.95 23.59 -4.76
N GLY A 197 8.91 24.13 -4.12
CA GLY A 197 8.65 25.58 -4.08
C GLY A 197 7.96 26.18 -5.31
N GLY A 198 7.20 25.41 -6.10
CA GLY A 198 6.44 25.93 -7.23
C GLY A 198 4.92 26.02 -6.99
N CYS A 199 4.37 27.23 -6.95
CA CYS A 199 2.93 27.46 -7.14
C CYS A 199 2.52 27.05 -8.57
N CYS A 200 1.45 26.26 -8.72
CA CYS A 200 0.58 26.38 -9.89
C CYS A 200 -0.77 25.67 -9.65
N GLU A 201 -1.83 26.46 -9.75
CA GLU A 201 -3.24 26.06 -9.77
C GLU A 201 -3.53 25.22 -11.04
N ASP A 202 -4.19 24.06 -10.90
CA ASP A 202 -4.86 23.42 -12.03
C ASP A 202 -6.23 22.86 -11.60
N THR A 203 -7.25 23.26 -12.34
CA THR A 203 -8.68 23.30 -12.01
C THR A 203 -9.49 22.15 -12.64
N ARG A 204 -8.87 21.02 -12.97
CA ARG A 204 -9.47 20.01 -13.88
C ARG A 204 -10.04 18.71 -13.28
N THR A 205 -10.52 18.71 -12.04
CA THR A 205 -11.28 17.55 -11.50
C THR A 205 -12.51 17.94 -10.67
N ARG A 206 -13.21 19.01 -11.07
CA ARG A 206 -14.64 19.15 -10.77
C ARG A 206 -15.43 18.65 -11.97
N VAL A 207 -16.10 17.51 -11.78
CA VAL A 207 -17.38 17.06 -12.35
C VAL A 207 -17.29 15.54 -12.45
N LEU A 208 -18.06 14.86 -11.60
CA LEU A 208 -18.81 13.63 -11.89
C LEU A 208 -19.49 13.16 -10.60
N LEU A 209 -20.46 13.94 -10.14
CA LEU A 209 -21.56 13.50 -9.27
C LEU A 209 -22.82 14.25 -9.71
N ALA A 210 -23.59 13.61 -10.58
CA ALA A 210 -25.00 13.87 -10.80
C ALA A 210 -25.62 12.58 -11.36
N HIS A 211 -26.06 11.72 -10.43
CA HIS A 211 -27.28 10.91 -10.42
C HIS A 211 -27.14 9.77 -9.42
#